data_AF-A0A6G8CR44-F1
#
_entry.id   AF-A0A6G8CR44-F1
#
_cell.length_a   1.000
_cell.length_b   1.000
_cell.length_c   1.000
_cell.angle_alpha   90.00
_cell.angle_beta   90.00
_cell.angle_gamma   90.00
#
_symmetry.space_group_name_H-M   'P 1'
#
loop_
_entity.id
_entity.type
_entity.pdbx_description
1 polymer ?
#
loop_
_entity_poly.entity_id
_entity_poly.type
_entity_poly.pdbx_seq_one_letter_code
_entity_poly.pdbx_strand_id
1 'polypeptide(L)'
;MSTRIVPLILLLLLLLVLTQLLSGRGSVEHVANMRQQITEQKAANDKARTENERLSAEVSDLKDGMDMVEEKARSELGMVKPNEIYVHVAPKR
;
A
#
# COMPACT_ATOMS: atom_id res chain seq x y z
N MET A 1 27.53 -61.12 13.57
CA MET A 1 27.35 -59.80 14.23
C MET A 1 27.21 -58.62 13.25
N SER A 2 27.32 -58.83 11.92
CA SER A 2 27.23 -57.78 10.89
C SER A 2 25.80 -57.38 10.48
N THR A 3 24.81 -58.26 10.65
CA THR A 3 23.42 -58.04 10.21
C THR A 3 22.64 -57.01 11.04
N ARG A 4 23.13 -56.63 12.23
CA ARG A 4 22.45 -55.64 13.11
C ARG A 4 22.90 -54.19 12.88
N ILE A 5 23.96 -53.96 12.10
CA ILE A 5 24.49 -52.62 11.81
C ILE A 5 23.74 -51.99 10.63
N VAL A 6 23.36 -52.81 9.65
CA VAL A 6 22.56 -52.40 8.47
C VAL A 6 21.25 -51.67 8.86
N PRO A 7 20.40 -52.21 9.76
CA PRO A 7 19.18 -51.50 10.17
C PRO A 7 19.46 -50.20 10.94
N LEU A 8 20.57 -50.14 11.67
CA LEU A 8 21.00 -48.93 12.40
C LEU A 8 21.38 -47.81 11.43
N ILE A 9 22.12 -48.13 10.37
CA ILE A 9 22.47 -47.17 9.30
C ILE A 9 21.21 -46.73 8.56
N LEU A 10 20.31 -47.66 8.24
CA LEU A 10 19.03 -47.34 7.59
C LEU A 10 18.19 -46.38 8.44
N LEU A 11 18.13 -46.63 9.75
CA LEU A 11 17.36 -45.82 10.69
C LEU A 11 17.97 -44.41 10.85
N LEU A 12 19.30 -44.31 10.83
CA LEU A 12 20.01 -43.03 10.83
C LEU A 12 19.73 -42.24 9.55
N LEU A 13 19.82 -42.88 8.37
CA LEU A 13 19.47 -42.27 7.08
C LEU A 13 18.02 -41.82 7.04
N LEU A 14 17.10 -42.66 7.55
CA LEU A 14 15.68 -42.33 7.65
C LEU A 14 15.45 -41.10 8.52
N LEU A 15 16.08 -41.02 9.69
CA LEU A 15 16.01 -39.85 10.58
C LEU A 15 16.57 -38.58 9.91
N LEU A 16 17.64 -38.71 9.13
CA LEU A 16 18.22 -37.60 8.38
C LEU A 16 17.25 -37.06 7.32
N VAL A 17 16.58 -37.95 6.60
CA VAL A 17 15.56 -37.56 5.60
C VAL A 17 14.32 -36.98 6.27
N LEU A 18 13.85 -37.56 7.37
CA LEU A 18 12.69 -37.07 8.11
C LEU A 18 12.93 -35.66 8.66
N THR A 19 14.10 -35.40 9.25
CA THR A 19 14.47 -34.08 9.79
C THR A 19 14.64 -33.04 8.68
N GLN A 20 15.24 -33.40 7.55
CA GLN A 20 15.28 -32.54 6.37
C GLN A 20 13.90 -32.26 5.80
N LEU A 21 13.00 -33.24 5.75
CA LEU A 21 11.65 -33.05 5.22
C LEU A 21 10.81 -32.14 6.12
N LEU A 22 10.92 -32.31 7.44
CA LEU A 22 10.25 -31.47 8.44
C LEU A 22 10.79 -30.03 8.44
N SER A 23 12.06 -29.83 8.09
CA SER A 23 12.71 -28.51 8.07
C SER A 23 12.73 -27.83 6.70
N GLY A 24 12.61 -28.60 5.60
CA GLY A 24 13.16 -28.23 4.30
C GLY A 24 12.31 -27.36 3.40
N ARG A 25 11.02 -27.12 3.70
CA ARG A 25 10.14 -26.34 2.79
C ARG A 25 9.14 -25.41 3.45
N GLY A 26 9.20 -25.26 4.77
CA GLY A 26 8.22 -24.46 5.50
C GLY A 26 8.46 -24.52 6.99
N SER A 27 9.69 -24.24 7.43
CA SER A 27 9.97 -24.08 8.86
C SER A 27 8.92 -23.12 9.42
N VAL A 28 8.15 -23.58 10.40
CA VAL A 28 7.05 -22.84 11.04
C VAL A 28 7.54 -21.46 11.48
N GLU A 29 8.82 -21.38 11.84
CA GLU A 29 9.53 -20.16 12.21
C GLU A 29 9.68 -19.16 11.04
N HIS A 30 9.98 -19.62 9.83
CA HIS A 30 10.11 -18.74 8.67
C HIS A 30 8.76 -18.14 8.27
N VAL A 31 7.70 -18.95 8.30
CA VAL A 31 6.34 -18.48 8.04
C VAL A 31 5.85 -17.55 9.15
N ALA A 32 6.22 -17.80 10.42
CA ALA A 32 5.89 -16.92 11.54
C ALA A 32 6.57 -15.54 11.39
N ASN A 33 7.88 -15.51 11.07
CA ASN A 33 8.62 -14.28 10.85
C ASN A 33 8.09 -13.50 9.64
N MET A 34 7.79 -14.18 8.53
CA MET A 34 7.18 -13.53 7.35
C MET A 34 5.78 -12.99 7.65
N ARG A 35 4.97 -13.71 8.42
CA ARG A 35 3.64 -13.23 8.85
C ARG A 35 3.76 -11.99 9.72
N GLN A 36 4.70 -11.95 10.64
CA GLN A 36 4.93 -10.78 11.48
C GLN A 36 5.34 -9.55 10.65
N GLN A 37 6.27 -9.71 9.70
CA GLN A 37 6.67 -8.64 8.79
C GLN A 37 5.50 -8.12 7.94
N ILE A 38 4.62 -9.02 7.46
CA ILE A 38 3.41 -8.63 6.73
C ILE A 38 2.47 -7.81 7.62
N THR A 39 2.27 -8.21 8.88
CA THR A 39 1.41 -7.49 9.82
C THR A 39 1.94 -6.09 10.11
N GLU A 40 3.24 -5.96 10.36
CA GLU A 40 3.90 -4.66 10.62
C GLU A 40 3.81 -3.75 9.39
N GLN A 41 4.10 -4.28 8.20
CA GLN A 41 4.03 -3.51 6.95
C GLN A 41 2.60 -3.07 6.64
N LYS A 42 1.60 -3.91 6.92
CA LYS A 42 0.19 -3.58 6.72
C LYS A 42 -0.26 -2.46 7.66
N ALA A 43 0.12 -2.53 8.94
CA ALA A 43 -0.18 -1.46 9.89
C ALA A 43 0.45 -0.11 9.49
N ALA A 44 1.69 -0.12 8.99
CA ALA A 44 2.34 1.07 8.47
C ALA A 44 1.63 1.63 7.22
N ASN A 45 1.19 0.76 6.32
CA ASN A 45 0.46 1.15 5.11
C ASN A 45 -0.91 1.74 5.45
N ASP A 46 -1.66 1.12 6.37
CA ASP A 46 -2.97 1.61 6.81
C ASP A 46 -2.86 3.02 7.41
N LYS A 47 -1.83 3.28 8.21
CA LYS A 47 -1.55 4.63 8.74
C LYS A 47 -1.26 5.64 7.63
N ALA A 48 -0.37 5.30 6.69
CA ALA A 48 -0.03 6.17 5.56
C ALA A 48 -1.25 6.43 4.66
N ARG A 49 -2.14 5.44 4.51
CA ARG A 49 -3.38 5.57 3.74
C ARG A 49 -4.32 6.57 4.38
N THR A 50 -4.51 6.53 5.69
CA THR A 50 -5.34 7.51 6.41
C THR A 50 -4.78 8.93 6.29
N GLU A 51 -3.45 9.10 6.40
CA GLU A 51 -2.82 10.41 6.23
C GLU A 51 -2.99 10.95 4.80
N ASN A 52 -2.81 10.09 3.78
CA ASN A 52 -3.05 10.45 2.38
C ASN A 52 -4.51 10.83 2.12
N GLU A 53 -5.48 10.10 2.68
CA GLU A 53 -6.90 10.45 2.56
C GLU A 53 -7.19 11.83 3.18
N ARG A 54 -6.62 12.13 4.35
CA ARG A 54 -6.73 13.45 4.99
C ARG A 54 -6.14 14.56 4.13
N LEU A 55 -4.93 14.35 3.62
CA LEU A 55 -4.24 15.33 2.76
C LEU A 55 -4.96 15.52 1.44
N SER A 56 -5.50 14.46 0.84
CA SER A 56 -6.27 14.55 -0.39
C SER A 56 -7.56 15.34 -0.20
N ALA A 57 -8.23 15.17 0.95
CA ALA A 57 -9.39 15.98 1.29
C ALA A 57 -9.01 17.46 1.47
N GLU A 58 -7.92 17.74 2.19
CA GLU A 58 -7.40 19.10 2.39
C GLU A 58 -7.03 19.77 1.05
N VAL A 59 -6.42 19.04 0.11
CA VAL A 59 -6.13 19.53 -1.25
C VAL A 59 -7.41 19.77 -2.04
N SER A 60 -8.44 18.93 -1.88
CA SER A 60 -9.73 19.14 -2.53
C SER A 60 -10.40 20.41 -2.02
N ASP A 61 -10.47 20.58 -0.69
CA ASP A 61 -11.07 21.76 -0.06
C ASP A 61 -10.34 23.05 -0.45
N LEU A 62 -9.00 23.01 -0.56
CA LEU A 62 -8.20 24.15 -1.02
C LEU A 62 -8.46 24.49 -2.49
N LYS A 63 -8.65 23.49 -3.35
CA LYS A 63 -9.00 23.70 -4.76
C LYS A 63 -10.40 24.30 -4.89
N ASP A 64 -11.38 23.72 -4.21
CA ASP A 64 -12.76 24.23 -4.22
C ASP A 64 -12.83 25.67 -3.67
N GLY A 65 -12.03 25.97 -2.64
CA GLY A 65 -11.88 27.33 -2.11
C GLY A 65 -11.22 28.31 -3.09
N MET A 66 -10.19 27.87 -3.83
CA MET A 66 -9.55 28.68 -4.87
C MET A 66 -10.50 28.95 -6.04
N ASP A 67 -11.26 27.95 -6.48
CA ASP A 67 -12.22 28.07 -7.56
C ASP A 67 -13.34 29.06 -7.19
N MET A 68 -13.83 29.03 -5.95
CA MET A 68 -14.76 30.03 -5.42
C MET A 68 -14.19 31.46 -5.43
N VAL A 69 -12.90 31.61 -5.10
CA VAL A 69 -12.23 32.92 -5.14
C VAL A 69 -12.04 33.39 -6.58
N GLU A 70 -11.71 32.50 -7.50
CA GLU A 70 -11.57 32.80 -8.93
C GLU A 70 -12.90 33.23 -9.56
N GLU A 71 -14.01 32.56 -9.21
CA GLU A 71 -15.37 32.93 -9.62
C GLU A 71 -15.74 34.35 -9.14
N LYS A 72 -15.45 34.67 -7.87
CA LYS A 72 -15.71 35.99 -7.29
C LYS A 72 -14.84 37.08 -7.91
N ALA A 73 -13.55 36.79 -8.14
CA ALA A 73 -12.61 37.69 -8.81
C ALA A 73 -13.03 38.00 -10.26
N ARG A 74 -13.52 36.99 -11.00
CA ARG A 74 -14.02 37.17 -12.37
C ARG A 74 -15.35 37.93 -12.41
N SER A 75 -16.28 37.60 -11.52
CA SER A 75 -17.64 38.17 -11.53
C SER A 75 -17.72 39.58 -10.94
N GLU A 76 -17.00 39.87 -9.85
CA GLU A 76 -17.09 41.17 -9.17
C GLU A 76 -16.02 42.18 -9.63
N LEU A 77 -14.81 41.70 -9.93
CA LEU A 77 -13.67 42.58 -10.26
C LEU A 77 -13.33 42.58 -11.75
N GLY A 78 -13.96 41.73 -12.56
CA GLY A 78 -13.66 41.61 -13.99
C GLY A 78 -12.21 41.19 -14.28
N MET A 79 -11.52 40.60 -13.30
CA MET A 79 -10.12 40.20 -13.45
C MET A 79 -10.02 38.99 -14.37
N VAL A 80 -9.21 39.11 -15.42
CA VAL A 80 -8.93 38.04 -16.39
C VAL A 80 -7.42 37.75 -16.40
N LYS A 81 -7.03 36.50 -16.65
CA LYS A 81 -5.61 36.14 -16.74
C LYS A 81 -4.97 36.86 -17.95
N PRO A 82 -3.66 37.16 -17.92
CA PRO A 82 -2.96 37.70 -19.08
C PRO A 82 -3.14 36.76 -20.29
N ASN A 83 -3.62 37.29 -21.42
CA ASN A 83 -4.00 36.57 -22.65
C ASN A 83 -5.29 35.72 -22.61
N GLU A 84 -6.23 35.97 -21.68
CA GLU A 84 -7.56 35.33 -21.67
C GLU A 84 -8.63 36.23 -22.30
N ILE A 85 -9.50 35.69 -23.16
CA ILE A 85 -10.68 36.40 -23.71
C ILE A 85 -11.93 35.87 -23.00
N TYR A 86 -12.53 36.70 -22.14
CA TYR A 86 -13.75 36.36 -21.40
C TYR A 86 -15.00 36.78 -22.20
N VAL A 87 -15.87 35.83 -22.56
CA VAL A 87 -17.08 36.06 -23.35
C VAL A 87 -18.31 35.80 -22.49
N HIS A 88 -19.10 36.85 -22.23
CA HIS A 88 -20.36 36.74 -21.51
C HIS A 88 -21.52 36.57 -22.50
N VAL A 89 -22.11 35.37 -22.55
CA VAL A 89 -23.20 35.06 -23.48
C VAL A 89 -24.53 35.32 -22.79
N ALA A 90 -25.14 36.48 -23.05
CA ALA A 90 -26.51 36.76 -22.58
C ALA A 90 -27.54 36.07 -23.49
N PRO A 91 -28.56 35.37 -22.95
CA PRO A 91 -29.56 34.70 -23.75
C PRO A 91 -30.39 35.73 -24.55
N LYS A 92 -30.53 35.47 -25.85
CA LYS A 92 -31.35 36.27 -26.75
C LYS A 92 -32.82 35.99 -26.41
N ARG A 93 -33.49 37.01 -25.85
CA ARG A 93 -34.94 37.01 -25.58
C ARG A 93 -35.75 36.64 -26.81
#